data_AF-A0A231GSR7-F1
#
_entry.id   AF-A0A231GSR7-F1
#
_cell.length_a   1.000
_cell.length_b   1.000
_cell.length_c   1.000
_cell.angle_alpha   90.00
_cell.angle_beta   90.00
_cell.angle_gamma   90.00
#
_symmetry.space_group_name_H-M   'P 1'
#
loop_
_entity.id
_entity.type
_entity.pdbx_description
1 polymer ?
#
loop_
_entity_poly.entity_id
_entity_poly.type
_entity_poly.pdbx_seq_one_letter_code
_entity_poly.pdbx_strand_id
1 'polypeptide(L)' 'MPAQSITTDTGTIVSVAEKGGETLVLLDHPEAPDDMRNTEAGRIIDGGFQPYPFASWAATPSTLRALADLIEAVGDSE' A
#
# COMPACT_ATOMS: atom_id res chain seq x y z
N MET A 1 -9.03 -5.48 -10.74
CA MET A 1 -7.81 -6.21 -11.19
C MET A 1 -7.38 -7.21 -10.10
N PRO A 2 -6.53 -8.23 -10.31
CA PRO A 2 -6.04 -9.04 -9.18
C PRO A 2 -5.32 -8.11 -8.19
N ALA A 3 -5.58 -8.29 -6.90
CA ALA A 3 -4.93 -7.51 -5.85
C ALA A 3 -3.41 -7.73 -5.93
N GLN A 4 -2.66 -6.71 -6.38
CA GLN A 4 -1.21 -6.77 -6.38
C GLN A 4 -0.72 -6.57 -4.95
N SER A 5 0.24 -7.39 -4.54
CA SER A 5 0.87 -7.27 -3.22
C SER A 5 2.37 -7.53 -3.29
N ILE A 6 3.13 -6.81 -2.47
CA ILE A 6 4.57 -6.93 -2.30
C ILE A 6 4.84 -7.13 -0.81
N THR A 7 5.62 -8.16 -0.47
CA THR A 7 6.11 -8.36 0.90
C THR A 7 7.51 -7.77 1.01
N THR A 8 7.69 -6.83 1.93
CA THR A 8 8.98 -6.19 2.22
C THR A 8 9.93 -7.15 2.94
N ASP A 9 11.21 -6.78 3.01
CA ASP A 9 12.25 -7.47 3.78
C ASP A 9 11.93 -7.58 5.28
N THR A 10 11.18 -6.63 5.82
CA THR A 10 10.71 -6.61 7.20
C THR A 10 9.44 -7.43 7.45
N GLY A 11 8.84 -8.01 6.40
CA GLY A 11 7.61 -8.81 6.52
C GLY A 11 6.30 -8.01 6.42
N THR A 12 6.36 -6.68 6.30
CA THR A 12 5.20 -5.84 5.95
C THR A 12 4.74 -6.17 4.53
N ILE A 13 3.45 -6.43 4.37
CA ILE A 13 2.77 -6.66 3.10
C ILE A 13 2.14 -5.34 2.68
N VAL A 14 2.55 -4.84 1.51
CA VAL A 14 1.95 -3.69 0.85
C VAL A 14 1.03 -4.22 -0.23
N SER A 15 -0.23 -3.80 -0.26
CA SER A 15 -1.20 -4.27 -1.25
C SER A 15 -2.10 -3.17 -1.77
N VAL A 16 -2.65 -3.39 -2.97
CA VAL A 16 -3.62 -2.49 -3.58
C VAL A 16 -5.00 -3.15 -3.58
N ALA A 17 -6.02 -2.39 -3.16
CA ALA A 17 -7.40 -2.84 -3.10
C ALA A 17 -8.35 -1.79 -3.69
N GLU A 18 -9.33 -2.24 -4.48
CA GLU A 18 -10.42 -1.39 -4.96
C GLU A 18 -11.53 -1.33 -3.90
N LYS A 19 -11.89 -0.13 -3.45
CA LYS A 19 -12.96 0.09 -2.47
C LYS A 19 -13.73 1.35 -2.80
N GLY A 20 -15.04 1.22 -3.04
CA GLY A 20 -15.91 2.38 -3.30
C GLY A 20 -15.56 3.19 -4.56
N GLY A 21 -14.90 2.58 -5.54
CA GLY A 21 -14.39 3.27 -6.73
C GLY A 21 -13.02 3.93 -6.55
N GLU A 22 -12.41 3.81 -5.37
CA GLU A 22 -11.05 4.27 -5.09
C GLU A 22 -10.07 3.11 -5.07
N THR A 23 -8.85 3.37 -5.52
CA THR A 23 -7.73 2.43 -5.43
C THR A 23 -6.95 2.74 -4.14
N LEU A 24 -7.14 1.93 -3.11
CA LEU A 24 -6.50 2.10 -1.81
C LEU A 24 -5.19 1.31 -1.75
N VAL A 25 -4.25 1.84 -0.98
CA VAL A 25 -3.02 1.15 -0.62
C VAL A 25 -3.08 0.74 0.83
N LEU A 26 -2.96 -0.55 1.08
CA LEU A 26 -3.09 -1.17 2.39
C LEU A 26 -1.75 -1.74 2.85
N LEU A 27 -1.55 -1.70 4.17
CA LEU A 27 -0.40 -2.24 4.83
C LEU A 27 -0.83 -3.26 5.87
N ASP A 28 -0.21 -4.43 5.81
CA ASP A 28 -0.39 -5.47 6.79
C ASP A 28 0.95 -5.96 7.31
N HIS A 29 1.00 -6.38 8.56
CA HIS A 29 2.19 -7.04 9.11
C HIS A 29 1.73 -8.18 10.02
N PRO A 30 2.20 -9.42 9.80
CA PRO A 30 1.75 -10.59 10.57
C PRO A 30 1.97 -10.53 12.08
N GLU A 31 2.84 -9.63 12.57
CA GLU A 31 3.17 -9.46 13.99
C GLU A 31 2.47 -8.22 14.59
N ALA A 32 1.82 -7.40 13.76
CA ALA A 32 1.07 -6.25 14.26
C ALA A 32 -0.18 -6.71 15.04
N PRO A 33 -0.60 -5.95 16.07
CA PRO A 33 -1.91 -6.10 16.69
C PRO A 33 -3.04 -6.07 15.66
N ASP A 34 -4.13 -6.81 15.89
CA ASP A 34 -5.23 -6.97 14.94
C ASP A 34 -5.86 -5.64 14.52
N ASP A 35 -5.91 -4.66 15.41
CA ASP A 35 -6.43 -3.31 15.16
C ASP A 35 -5.48 -2.41 14.33
N MET A 36 -4.24 -2.85 14.13
CA MET A 36 -3.22 -2.18 13.32
C MET A 36 -2.95 -2.90 11.98
N ARG A 37 -3.56 -4.07 11.76
CA ARG A 37 -3.48 -4.82 10.49
C ARG A 37 -4.36 -4.22 9.41
N ASN A 38 -3.98 -4.42 8.15
CA ASN A 38 -4.68 -3.90 6.97
C ASN A 38 -4.98 -2.38 7.06
N THR A 39 -4.04 -1.61 7.61
CA THR A 39 -4.21 -0.17 7.74
C THR A 39 -4.01 0.52 6.40
N GLU A 40 -4.81 1.54 6.13
CA GLU A 40 -4.71 2.36 4.93
C GLU A 40 -3.46 3.27 4.99
N ALA A 41 -2.56 3.09 4.01
CA ALA A 41 -1.40 3.95 3.81
C ALA A 41 -1.75 5.20 2.99
N GLY A 42 -2.79 5.11 2.18
CA GLY A 42 -3.19 6.15 1.23
C GLY A 42 -3.99 5.56 0.07
N ARG A 43 -4.08 6.35 -1.00
CA ARG A 43 -4.83 5.99 -2.22
C ARG A 43 -4.11 6.44 -3.48
N ILE A 44 -4.39 5.77 -4.58
CA ILE A 44 -3.92 6.10 -5.92
C ILE A 44 -5.02 6.91 -6.61
N ILE A 45 -4.70 8.12 -7.08
CA ILE A 45 -5.60 9.02 -7.81
C ILE A 45 -4.85 9.51 -9.05
N ASP A 46 -5.42 9.29 -10.23
CA ASP A 46 -4.86 9.74 -11.51
C ASP A 46 -3.37 9.36 -11.68
N GLY A 47 -3.01 8.12 -11.31
CA GLY A 47 -1.64 7.60 -11.35
C GLY A 47 -0.70 8.13 -10.25
N GLY A 48 -1.14 9.09 -9.44
CA GLY A 48 -0.39 9.62 -8.30
C GLY A 48 -0.76 8.96 -6.98
N PHE A 49 0.16 8.96 -6.01
CA PHE A 49 -0.09 8.45 -4.65
C PHE A 49 -0.36 9.59 -3.67
N GLN A 50 -1.55 9.55 -3.05
CA GLN A 50 -1.93 10.43 -1.96
C GLN A 50 -1.82 9.68 -0.62
N PRO A 51 -0.83 10.01 0.23
CA PRO A 51 -0.65 9.34 1.51
C PRO A 51 -1.71 9.74 2.53
N TYR A 52 -2.08 8.80 3.40
CA TYR A 52 -2.92 9.07 4.56
C TYR A 52 -2.07 9.71 5.68
N PRO A 53 -2.53 10.79 6.32
CA PRO A 53 -1.70 11.64 7.20
C PRO A 53 -1.14 10.98 8.48
N PHE A 54 -1.43 9.70 8.75
CA PHE A 54 -1.03 9.02 10.00
C PHE A 54 -0.33 7.67 9.79
N ALA A 55 0.12 7.34 8.58
CA ALA A 55 0.87 6.11 8.29
C ALA A 55 2.40 6.27 8.48
N SER A 56 2.87 7.08 9.45
CA SER A 56 4.31 7.34 9.62
C SER A 56 5.11 6.10 10.00
N TRP A 57 4.49 5.12 10.66
CA TRP A 57 5.08 3.82 10.99
C TRP A 57 5.34 2.94 9.76
N ALA A 58 4.69 3.27 8.63
CA ALA A 58 4.90 2.62 7.35
C ALA A 58 5.97 3.28 6.48
N ALA A 59 6.56 4.40 6.92
CA ALA A 59 7.55 5.14 6.14
C ALA A 59 8.96 4.55 6.28
N THR A 60 9.09 3.22 6.25
CA THR A 60 10.41 2.57 6.15
C THR A 60 10.88 2.59 4.69
N PRO A 61 12.20 2.63 4.42
CA PRO A 61 12.70 2.65 3.05
C PRO A 61 12.19 1.50 2.17
N SER A 62 12.06 0.28 2.71
CA SER A 62 11.56 -0.88 1.97
C SER A 62 10.07 -0.79 1.68
N THR A 63 9.28 -0.25 2.59
CA THR A 63 7.85 -0.01 2.37
C THR A 63 7.63 1.09 1.34
N LEU A 64 8.38 2.20 1.42
CA LEU A 64 8.32 3.26 0.41
C LEU A 64 8.70 2.77 -1.00
N ARG A 65 9.66 1.85 -1.08
CA ARG A 65 10.02 1.22 -2.36
C ARG A 65 8.92 0.30 -2.89
N ALA A 66 8.38 -0.57 -2.03
CA ALA A 66 7.26 -1.43 -2.41
C ALA A 66 6.02 -0.63 -2.85
N LEU A 67 5.76 0.52 -2.21
CA LEU A 67 4.72 1.45 -2.63
C LEU A 67 4.98 1.99 -4.03
N ALA A 68 6.20 2.48 -4.31
CA ALA A 68 6.58 3.00 -5.62
C ALA A 68 6.43 1.93 -6.72
N ASP A 69 6.96 0.73 -6.49
CA ASP A 69 6.88 -0.39 -7.44
C ASP A 69 5.41 -0.77 -7.75
N LEU A 70 4.52 -0.73 -6.75
CA LEU A 70 3.09 -0.98 -6.93
C LEU A 70 2.40 0.13 -7.72
N ILE A 71 2.74 1.39 -7.48
CA ILE A 71 2.15 2.52 -8.20
C ILE A 71 2.54 2.48 -9.68
N GLU A 72 3.82 2.22 -9.98
CA GLU A 72 4.32 2.07 -11.35
C GLU A 72 3.59 0.91 -12.06
N ALA A 73 3.45 -0.24 -11.41
CA ALA A 73 2.75 -1.39 -11.99
C ALA A 73 1.25 -1.13 -12.27
N VAL A 74 0.60 -0.28 -11.46
CA VAL A 74 -0.78 0.15 -11.69
C VAL A 74 -0.85 1.17 -12.84
N GLY A 75 0.09 2.12 -12.92
CA GLY A 75 0.15 3.14 -13.97
C GLY A 75 0.47 2.59 -15.37
N ASP A 76 1.26 1.52 -15.46
CA ASP A 76 1.59 0.85 -16.73
C ASP A 76 0.44 -0.01 -17.31
N SER A 77 -0.67 -0.14 -16.56
CA SER A 77 -1.82 -0.97 -16.97
C SER A 77 -2.90 -0.19 -17.75
N GLU A 78 -2.66 1.09 -18.07
CA GLU A 78 -3.52 1.96 -18.90
C GLU A 78 -3.21 1.94 -20.41
#